data_AF-A0A845GT42-F1
#
_entry.id   AF-A0A845GT42-F1
#
_cell.length_a   1.000
_cell.length_b   1.000
_cell.length_c   1.000
_cell.angle_alpha   90.00
_cell.angle_beta   90.00
_cell.angle_gamma   90.00
#
_symmetry.space_group_name_H-M   'P 1'
#
loop_
_entity.id
_entity.type
_entity.pdbx_description
1 polymer ?
#
loop_
_entity_poly.entity_id
_entity_poly.type
_entity_poly.pdbx_seq_one_letter_code
_entity_poly.pdbx_strand_id
1 'polypeptide(L)'
;MASTVTIDFNTGIDEWRSDVADYGDKDRPTEVASGWRDLPAPLSGKGYYLAAHNNSDDVLTYVTRQLHGFVKNAQYNVSFELRYATDAGTGCAGVGGSRGDSVYMVAAANYFNINTVQQPDLRYRVNLDRGNQGTSGTQGKVLGTQGVAGLGCAGGTWASTTRKSSEPIVVRADKDGNFWIMLGADSGFEGTNAVYLQGATVNITPY
;
A
#
# COMPACT_ATOMS: atom_id res chain seq x y z
N MET A 1 23.42 -9.61 8.97
CA MET A 1 23.21 -8.40 9.79
C MET A 1 21.78 -7.95 9.61
N ALA A 2 21.15 -7.42 10.65
CA ALA A 2 19.88 -6.71 10.50
C ALA A 2 20.13 -5.40 9.73
N SER A 3 19.22 -5.03 8.86
CA SER A 3 19.26 -3.79 8.09
C SER A 3 17.92 -3.08 8.18
N THR A 4 17.95 -1.76 8.24
CA THR A 4 16.76 -0.91 8.19
C THR A 4 16.85 -0.04 6.95
N VAL A 5 15.82 -0.06 6.13
CA VAL A 5 15.66 0.85 4.98
C VAL A 5 14.61 1.89 5.35
N THR A 6 15.00 3.17 5.28
CA THR A 6 14.08 4.29 5.48
C THR A 6 13.70 4.87 4.12
N ILE A 7 12.40 4.98 3.90
CA ILE A 7 11.78 5.57 2.72
C ILE A 7 11.15 6.88 3.15
N ASP A 8 11.52 7.97 2.47
CA ASP A 8 10.97 9.30 2.72
C ASP A 8 10.48 9.92 1.40
N PHE A 9 9.16 9.88 1.19
CA PHE A 9 8.53 10.45 0.01
C PHE A 9 8.49 11.97 0.04
N ASN A 10 8.93 12.63 1.10
CA ASN A 10 9.17 14.07 1.07
C ASN A 10 10.39 14.44 0.21
N THR A 11 11.30 13.49 -0.03
CA THR A 11 12.56 13.71 -0.76
C THR A 11 12.52 13.33 -2.24
N GLY A 12 11.54 12.51 -2.65
CA GLY A 12 11.37 12.09 -4.04
C GLY A 12 10.63 10.75 -4.17
N ILE A 13 10.35 10.38 -5.41
CA ILE A 13 9.70 9.10 -5.76
C ILE A 13 10.49 8.31 -6.80
N ASP A 14 11.78 8.61 -6.96
CA ASP A 14 12.63 7.93 -7.94
C ASP A 14 12.65 6.42 -7.68
N GLU A 15 12.66 5.63 -8.76
CA GLU A 15 12.60 4.16 -8.75
C GLU A 15 11.28 3.55 -8.25
N TRP A 16 10.29 4.38 -7.90
CA TRP A 16 8.96 3.92 -7.53
C TRP A 16 8.00 3.93 -8.71
N ARG A 17 7.27 2.84 -8.90
CA ARG A 17 6.19 2.74 -9.88
C ARG A 17 4.86 2.52 -9.17
N SER A 18 3.85 3.29 -9.54
CA SER A 18 2.47 3.08 -9.11
C SER A 18 1.67 2.23 -10.10
N ASP A 19 0.68 1.52 -9.59
CA ASP A 19 -0.31 0.81 -10.39
C ASP A 19 -1.60 0.59 -9.56
N VAL A 20 -2.63 0.06 -10.22
CA VAL A 20 -3.91 -0.33 -9.62
C VAL A 20 -4.22 -1.79 -9.94
N ALA A 21 -4.88 -2.49 -9.03
CA ALA A 21 -5.28 -3.89 -9.18
C ALA A 21 -6.67 -4.15 -8.57
N ASP A 22 -7.08 -5.41 -8.65
CA ASP A 22 -8.29 -6.02 -8.12
C ASP A 22 -9.59 -5.65 -8.83
N TYR A 23 -9.51 -5.40 -10.13
CA TYR A 23 -10.66 -5.06 -10.99
C TYR A 23 -10.85 -6.02 -12.16
N GLY A 24 -12.00 -5.98 -12.81
CA GLY A 24 -12.27 -6.57 -14.12
C GLY A 24 -12.71 -5.50 -15.12
N ASP A 25 -13.04 -5.91 -16.34
CA ASP A 25 -13.39 -4.95 -17.39
C ASP A 25 -14.66 -4.13 -17.09
N LYS A 26 -15.60 -4.70 -16.32
CA LYS A 26 -16.90 -4.06 -16.01
C LYS A 26 -16.85 -3.08 -14.84
N ASP A 27 -15.90 -3.26 -13.94
CA ASP A 27 -15.75 -2.53 -12.68
C ASP A 27 -14.35 -1.91 -12.56
N ARG A 28 -13.70 -1.66 -13.71
CA ARG A 28 -12.42 -0.97 -13.77
C ARG A 28 -12.50 0.34 -12.98
N PRO A 29 -11.55 0.63 -12.07
CA PRO A 29 -11.59 1.85 -11.28
C PRO A 29 -11.51 3.09 -12.17
N THR A 30 -12.17 4.15 -11.73
CA THR A 30 -12.12 5.47 -12.36
C THR A 30 -11.34 6.44 -11.47
N GLU A 31 -11.12 7.68 -11.90
CA GLU A 31 -10.39 8.69 -11.11
C GLU A 31 -9.00 8.22 -10.63
N VAL A 32 -8.38 7.28 -11.36
CA VAL A 32 -7.07 6.74 -11.02
C VAL A 32 -6.03 7.83 -11.23
N ALA A 33 -5.36 8.20 -10.15
CA ALA A 33 -4.34 9.23 -10.17
C ALA A 33 -3.21 8.89 -9.21
N SER A 34 -1.99 9.17 -9.64
CA SER A 34 -0.81 8.99 -8.81
C SER A 34 0.23 10.08 -9.06
N GLY A 35 1.17 10.23 -8.13
CA GLY A 35 2.35 11.09 -8.34
C GLY A 35 2.88 11.75 -7.08
N TRP A 36 3.99 12.46 -7.23
CA TRP A 36 4.62 13.21 -6.14
C TRP A 36 3.94 14.56 -5.97
N ARG A 37 3.21 14.74 -4.87
CA ARG A 37 2.35 15.91 -4.66
C ARG A 37 2.58 16.53 -3.28
N ASP A 38 2.32 17.83 -3.19
CA ASP A 38 2.29 18.53 -1.90
C ASP A 38 1.19 17.96 -1.03
N LEU A 39 1.50 17.79 0.25
CA LEU A 39 0.52 17.41 1.26
C LEU A 39 -0.45 18.58 1.47
N PRO A 40 -1.76 18.31 1.59
CA PRO A 40 -2.75 19.35 1.85
C PRO A 40 -2.60 19.93 3.25
N ALA A 41 -2.95 21.22 3.41
CA ALA A 41 -3.02 21.86 4.71
C ALA A 41 -3.95 21.08 5.67
N PRO A 42 -3.63 21.00 6.98
CA PRO A 42 -2.55 21.68 7.68
C PRO A 42 -1.19 20.98 7.60
N LEU A 43 -1.09 19.87 6.86
CA LEU A 43 0.18 19.19 6.65
C LEU A 43 1.07 20.00 5.68
N SER A 44 2.36 19.69 5.69
CA SER A 44 3.35 20.31 4.81
C SER A 44 4.37 19.27 4.34
N GLY A 45 5.09 19.58 3.27
CA GLY A 45 5.97 18.64 2.58
C GLY A 45 5.25 17.92 1.44
N LYS A 46 5.85 16.85 0.93
CA LYS A 46 5.34 16.06 -0.18
C LYS A 46 5.10 14.60 0.22
N GLY A 47 4.28 13.92 -0.57
CA GLY A 47 4.04 12.48 -0.46
C GLY A 47 3.75 11.85 -1.83
N TYR A 48 3.75 10.52 -1.85
CA TYR A 48 3.27 9.77 -3.01
C TYR A 48 1.75 9.69 -2.93
N TYR A 49 1.08 10.51 -3.73
CA TYR A 49 -0.37 10.51 -3.86
C TYR A 49 -0.83 9.27 -4.63
N LEU A 50 -1.84 8.59 -4.10
CA LEU A 50 -2.55 7.50 -4.75
C LEU A 50 -4.05 7.77 -4.59
N ALA A 51 -4.79 7.70 -5.70
CA ALA A 51 -6.24 7.80 -5.69
C ALA A 51 -6.87 6.89 -6.73
N ALA A 52 -8.06 6.40 -6.40
CA ALA A 52 -8.96 5.71 -7.31
C ALA A 52 -10.39 5.81 -6.79
N HIS A 53 -11.36 5.89 -7.70
CA HIS A 53 -12.75 5.60 -7.45
C HIS A 53 -12.99 4.10 -7.62
N ASN A 54 -13.32 3.46 -6.50
CA ASN A 54 -13.67 2.06 -6.46
C ASN A 54 -15.08 1.85 -7.04
N ASN A 55 -15.15 1.21 -8.21
CA ASN A 55 -16.40 0.87 -8.92
C ASN A 55 -16.91 -0.54 -8.56
N SER A 56 -16.18 -1.23 -7.69
CA SER A 56 -16.52 -2.51 -7.06
C SER A 56 -16.47 -2.31 -5.54
N ASP A 57 -16.34 -3.40 -4.80
CA ASP A 57 -16.00 -3.49 -3.40
C ASP A 57 -14.53 -3.92 -3.19
N ASP A 58 -13.66 -3.79 -4.19
CA ASP A 58 -12.29 -4.32 -4.13
C ASP A 58 -11.39 -3.62 -5.15
N VAL A 59 -10.61 -2.62 -4.71
CA VAL A 59 -9.59 -1.94 -5.54
C VAL A 59 -8.33 -1.70 -4.72
N LEU A 60 -7.22 -2.25 -5.20
CA LEU A 60 -5.89 -2.01 -4.67
C LEU A 60 -5.18 -0.89 -5.44
N THR A 61 -4.76 0.17 -4.75
CA THR A 61 -3.80 1.15 -5.27
C THR A 61 -2.45 0.94 -4.58
N TYR A 62 -1.35 0.92 -5.33
CA TYR A 62 -0.05 0.61 -4.75
C TYR A 62 1.13 1.26 -5.47
N VAL A 63 2.26 1.27 -4.78
CA VAL A 63 3.59 1.59 -5.33
C VAL A 63 4.57 0.46 -5.07
N THR A 64 5.53 0.28 -5.98
CA THR A 64 6.56 -0.76 -5.90
C THR A 64 7.95 -0.17 -6.10
N ARG A 65 8.94 -0.78 -5.42
CA ARG A 65 10.37 -0.50 -5.61
C ARG A 65 11.19 -1.75 -5.33
N GLN A 66 12.31 -1.90 -6.02
CA GLN A 66 13.30 -2.94 -5.74
C GLN A 66 14.30 -2.47 -4.68
N LEU A 67 14.60 -3.34 -3.73
CA LEU A 67 15.67 -3.18 -2.74
C LEU A 67 16.86 -4.07 -3.15
N HIS A 68 18.06 -3.60 -2.86
CA HIS A 68 19.32 -4.19 -3.33
C HIS A 68 20.31 -4.39 -2.18
N GLY A 69 21.37 -5.18 -2.43
CA GLY A 69 22.50 -5.30 -1.52
C GLY A 69 22.36 -6.40 -0.46
N PHE A 70 21.45 -7.35 -0.67
CA PHE A 70 21.25 -8.50 0.21
C PHE A 70 22.13 -9.69 -0.19
N VAL A 71 22.25 -10.67 0.70
CA VAL A 71 22.93 -11.94 0.39
C VAL A 71 22.09 -12.70 -0.62
N LYS A 72 22.71 -13.02 -1.75
CA LYS A 72 22.10 -13.76 -2.87
C LYS A 72 21.42 -15.03 -2.38
N ASN A 73 20.18 -15.27 -2.81
CA ASN A 73 19.38 -16.45 -2.47
C ASN A 73 19.10 -16.66 -0.96
N ALA A 74 19.45 -15.72 -0.08
CA ALA A 74 19.16 -15.83 1.35
C ALA A 74 17.72 -15.43 1.66
N GLN A 75 17.17 -15.96 2.77
CA GLN A 75 15.85 -15.61 3.27
C GLN A 75 15.93 -14.54 4.36
N TYR A 76 14.90 -13.69 4.39
CA TYR A 76 14.77 -12.59 5.32
C TYR A 76 13.35 -12.52 5.87
N ASN A 77 13.25 -12.10 7.13
CA ASN A 77 12.02 -11.57 7.71
C ASN A 77 11.98 -10.06 7.44
N VAL A 78 10.88 -9.59 6.84
CA VAL A 78 10.69 -8.17 6.48
C VAL A 78 9.44 -7.64 7.17
N SER A 79 9.58 -6.62 8.00
CA SER A 79 8.45 -5.93 8.65
C SER A 79 8.40 -4.46 8.25
N PHE A 80 7.19 -3.90 8.28
CA PHE A 80 6.89 -2.59 7.74
C PHE A 80 6.27 -1.69 8.80
N GLU A 81 6.69 -0.44 8.80
CA GLU A 81 6.00 0.68 9.43
C GLU A 81 5.72 1.73 8.35
N LEU A 82 4.46 1.88 7.96
CA LEU A 82 4.02 2.76 6.87
C LEU A 82 3.39 4.02 7.46
N ARG A 83 3.96 5.18 7.11
CA ARG A 83 3.43 6.49 7.44
C ARG A 83 2.70 7.08 6.23
N TYR A 84 1.49 7.57 6.44
CA TYR A 84 0.67 8.14 5.40
C TYR A 84 -0.24 9.23 5.95
N ALA A 85 -0.81 10.04 5.04
CA ALA A 85 -1.89 10.96 5.36
C ALA A 85 -3.19 10.54 4.68
N THR A 86 -4.29 10.75 5.39
CA THR A 86 -5.67 10.52 4.93
C THR A 86 -6.57 11.61 5.52
N ASP A 87 -7.72 11.83 4.91
CA ASP A 87 -8.83 12.61 5.47
C ASP A 87 -10.01 11.71 5.92
N ALA A 88 -9.83 10.39 5.92
CA ALA A 88 -10.86 9.44 6.32
C ALA A 88 -10.97 9.28 7.85
N GLY A 89 -12.15 9.57 8.39
CA GLY A 89 -12.51 9.28 9.79
C GLY A 89 -12.91 7.83 10.04
N THR A 90 -12.66 7.35 11.26
CA THR A 90 -13.14 6.04 11.75
C THR A 90 -14.61 6.09 12.15
N GLY A 91 -15.32 4.96 12.11
CA GLY A 91 -16.70 4.84 12.59
C GLY A 91 -17.75 5.46 11.68
N CYS A 92 -17.40 5.67 10.41
CA CYS A 92 -18.29 6.25 9.41
C CYS A 92 -19.12 5.19 8.70
N ALA A 93 -20.21 5.60 8.04
CA ALA A 93 -20.93 4.75 7.11
C ALA A 93 -20.39 4.93 5.68
N GLY A 94 -20.57 3.92 4.83
CA GLY A 94 -20.25 3.97 3.40
C GLY A 94 -20.83 2.75 2.68
N VAL A 95 -20.84 2.81 1.34
CA VAL A 95 -21.26 1.69 0.48
C VAL A 95 -20.05 0.76 0.29
N GLY A 96 -20.29 -0.56 0.29
CA GLY A 96 -19.25 -1.61 0.33
C GLY A 96 -18.45 -1.68 1.64
N GLY A 97 -18.49 -0.62 2.45
CA GLY A 97 -17.80 -0.50 3.73
C GLY A 97 -17.59 0.96 4.11
N SER A 98 -16.98 1.22 5.27
CA SER A 98 -16.66 2.60 5.62
C SER A 98 -15.35 3.03 4.98
N ARG A 99 -15.25 4.31 4.57
CA ARG A 99 -14.00 4.85 4.01
C ARG A 99 -12.83 4.68 4.99
N GLY A 100 -13.03 4.89 6.29
CA GLY A 100 -11.97 4.77 7.29
C GLY A 100 -11.61 3.34 7.72
N ASP A 101 -12.59 2.43 7.79
CA ASP A 101 -12.46 1.12 8.42
C ASP A 101 -12.56 -0.06 7.44
N SER A 102 -12.89 0.22 6.18
CA SER A 102 -12.92 -0.77 5.09
C SER A 102 -11.94 -0.45 3.98
N VAL A 103 -11.01 0.49 4.21
CA VAL A 103 -9.82 0.64 3.37
C VAL A 103 -8.61 0.24 4.20
N TYR A 104 -7.90 -0.78 3.71
CA TYR A 104 -6.83 -1.46 4.41
C TYR A 104 -5.48 -1.00 3.88
N MET A 105 -4.61 -0.56 4.78
CA MET A 105 -3.23 -0.20 4.44
C MET A 105 -2.39 -1.46 4.40
N VAL A 106 -1.59 -1.63 3.35
CA VAL A 106 -0.97 -2.92 3.05
C VAL A 106 0.45 -2.81 2.56
N ALA A 107 1.22 -3.85 2.87
CA ALA A 107 2.56 -4.02 2.33
C ALA A 107 2.75 -5.45 1.80
N ALA A 108 3.62 -5.61 0.81
CA ALA A 108 4.03 -6.93 0.32
C ALA A 108 5.52 -6.94 -0.01
N ALA A 109 6.11 -8.14 -0.08
CA ALA A 109 7.49 -8.32 -0.51
C ALA A 109 7.64 -9.62 -1.32
N ASN A 110 8.45 -9.57 -2.39
CA ASN A 110 8.76 -10.75 -3.20
C ASN A 110 10.07 -10.59 -3.97
N TYR A 111 10.70 -11.69 -4.41
CA TYR A 111 11.93 -11.61 -5.20
C TYR A 111 11.70 -11.14 -6.63
N PHE A 112 10.52 -11.42 -7.19
CA PHE A 112 10.13 -11.00 -8.53
C PHE A 112 9.45 -9.63 -8.52
N ASN A 113 9.44 -8.98 -9.69
CA ASN A 113 8.75 -7.71 -9.86
C ASN A 113 7.23 -7.87 -9.63
N ILE A 114 6.71 -7.07 -8.72
CA ILE A 114 5.30 -7.06 -8.32
C ILE A 114 4.52 -6.25 -9.37
N ASN A 115 3.64 -6.92 -10.11
CA ASN A 115 2.88 -6.33 -11.21
C ASN A 115 1.40 -6.72 -11.11
N THR A 116 0.53 -5.83 -11.58
CA THR A 116 -0.84 -6.17 -11.90
C THR A 116 -0.85 -7.01 -13.18
N VAL A 117 -1.47 -8.19 -13.12
CA VAL A 117 -1.58 -9.13 -14.24
C VAL A 117 -3.01 -9.62 -14.37
N GLN A 118 -3.45 -9.88 -15.60
CA GLN A 118 -4.75 -10.53 -15.83
C GLN A 118 -4.66 -12.00 -15.43
N GLN A 119 -5.59 -12.42 -14.57
CA GLN A 119 -5.75 -13.78 -14.08
C GLN A 119 -6.69 -14.57 -15.02
N PRO A 120 -6.72 -15.92 -14.92
CA PRO A 120 -7.60 -16.75 -15.75
C PRO A 120 -9.10 -16.44 -15.65
N ASP A 121 -9.55 -15.84 -14.54
CA ASP A 121 -10.91 -15.38 -14.32
C ASP A 121 -11.19 -13.97 -14.89
N LEU A 122 -10.29 -13.47 -15.73
CA LEU A 122 -10.35 -12.15 -16.39
C LEU A 122 -10.28 -10.96 -15.42
N ARG A 123 -9.89 -11.19 -14.17
CA ARG A 123 -9.61 -10.14 -13.19
C ARG A 123 -8.15 -9.74 -13.25
N TYR A 124 -7.87 -8.45 -13.13
CA TYR A 124 -6.54 -7.90 -12.99
C TYR A 124 -6.17 -7.88 -11.51
N ARG A 125 -5.19 -8.70 -11.10
CA ARG A 125 -4.73 -8.79 -9.71
C ARG A 125 -3.21 -8.70 -9.64
N VAL A 126 -2.66 -8.38 -8.48
CA VAL A 126 -1.21 -8.49 -8.27
C VAL A 126 -0.75 -9.94 -8.41
N ASN A 127 0.46 -10.14 -8.94
CA ASN A 127 1.04 -11.46 -9.22
C ASN A 127 1.61 -12.19 -7.99
N LEU A 128 1.09 -11.92 -6.78
CA LEU A 128 1.52 -12.53 -5.53
C LEU A 128 0.34 -12.70 -4.57
N ASP A 129 0.49 -13.58 -3.58
CA ASP A 129 -0.49 -13.77 -2.51
C ASP A 129 -0.36 -12.65 -1.47
N ARG A 130 -1.01 -11.54 -1.78
CA ARG A 130 -1.04 -10.33 -0.97
C ARG A 130 -1.97 -10.49 0.25
N GLY A 131 -2.92 -11.42 0.18
CA GLY A 131 -4.17 -11.37 0.92
C GLY A 131 -5.23 -10.51 0.21
N ASN A 132 -6.38 -10.33 0.86
CA ASN A 132 -7.47 -9.50 0.36
C ASN A 132 -8.13 -8.73 1.49
N GLN A 133 -8.33 -7.42 1.30
CA GLN A 133 -8.95 -6.52 2.26
C GLN A 133 -8.36 -6.70 3.68
N GLY A 134 -9.19 -7.09 4.66
CA GLY A 134 -8.81 -7.30 6.05
C GLY A 134 -8.03 -8.59 6.33
N THR A 135 -7.81 -9.44 5.33
CA THR A 135 -7.12 -10.73 5.48
C THR A 135 -5.74 -10.68 4.84
N SER A 136 -4.70 -10.99 5.62
CA SER A 136 -3.32 -11.05 5.12
C SER A 136 -3.05 -12.33 4.35
N GLY A 137 -2.18 -12.25 3.34
CA GLY A 137 -1.65 -13.41 2.63
C GLY A 137 -0.29 -13.86 3.15
N THR A 138 0.33 -14.79 2.43
CA THR A 138 1.67 -15.29 2.72
C THR A 138 2.77 -14.31 2.28
N GLN A 139 2.52 -13.52 1.23
CA GLN A 139 3.47 -12.58 0.63
C GLN A 139 3.09 -11.12 0.86
N GLY A 140 1.94 -10.84 1.49
CA GLY A 140 1.50 -9.52 1.89
C GLY A 140 0.84 -9.49 3.26
N LYS A 141 0.93 -8.34 3.93
CA LYS A 141 0.36 -8.12 5.26
C LYS A 141 -0.52 -6.88 5.27
N VAL A 142 -1.67 -7.04 5.93
CA VAL A 142 -2.54 -5.92 6.32
C VAL A 142 -1.90 -5.24 7.51
N LEU A 143 -1.65 -3.94 7.40
CA LEU A 143 -1.04 -3.11 8.44
C LEU A 143 -2.10 -2.48 9.36
N GLY A 144 -3.37 -2.56 8.96
CA GLY A 144 -4.54 -1.99 9.63
C GLY A 144 -5.39 -1.17 8.66
N THR A 145 -6.44 -0.55 9.17
CA THR A 145 -7.33 0.32 8.38
C THR A 145 -6.76 1.74 8.28
N GLN A 146 -7.15 2.49 7.25
CA GLN A 146 -6.60 3.82 6.98
C GLN A 146 -7.08 4.89 7.98
N GLY A 147 -8.26 4.71 8.56
CA GLY A 147 -8.99 5.76 9.27
C GLY A 147 -8.24 6.37 10.47
N VAL A 148 -8.48 7.65 10.71
CA VAL A 148 -7.93 8.37 11.85
C VAL A 148 -9.07 8.85 12.77
N ALA A 149 -8.98 8.51 14.05
CA ALA A 149 -9.94 8.97 15.05
C ALA A 149 -9.93 10.49 15.16
N GLY A 150 -11.13 11.10 15.24
CA GLY A 150 -11.31 12.55 15.31
C GLY A 150 -11.46 13.25 13.96
N LEU A 151 -11.19 12.58 12.83
CA LEU A 151 -11.59 13.09 11.51
C LEU A 151 -13.09 12.83 11.26
N GLY A 152 -13.72 13.73 10.49
CA GLY A 152 -15.14 13.65 10.17
C GLY A 152 -15.43 12.76 8.95
N CYS A 153 -16.65 12.24 8.86
CA CYS A 153 -17.06 11.34 7.76
C CYS A 153 -17.17 12.02 6.38
N ALA A 154 -17.29 13.34 6.35
CA ALA A 154 -17.31 14.12 5.11
C ALA A 154 -15.90 14.30 4.50
N GLY A 155 -14.84 13.94 5.21
CA GLY A 155 -13.47 14.23 4.81
C GLY A 155 -13.11 15.72 4.90
N GLY A 156 -12.07 16.12 4.16
CA GLY A 156 -11.64 17.52 4.01
C GLY A 156 -10.51 17.97 4.94
N THR A 157 -10.39 17.42 6.14
CA THR A 157 -9.25 17.66 7.03
C THR A 157 -8.30 16.47 6.98
N TRP A 158 -7.03 16.71 6.64
CA TRP A 158 -6.03 15.66 6.51
C TRP A 158 -5.21 15.50 7.79
N ALA A 159 -4.95 14.25 8.17
CA ALA A 159 -4.07 13.91 9.28
C ALA A 159 -3.05 12.85 8.86
N SER A 160 -1.84 12.93 9.42
CA SER A 160 -0.83 11.88 9.28
C SER A 160 -1.04 10.80 10.35
N THR A 161 -0.85 9.55 9.97
CA THR A 161 -0.84 8.41 10.89
C THR A 161 0.14 7.36 10.43
N THR A 162 0.34 6.35 11.26
CA THR A 162 1.28 5.24 11.00
C THR A 162 0.60 3.90 11.27
N ARG A 163 0.88 2.92 10.43
CA ARG A 163 0.45 1.52 10.58
C ARG A 163 1.64 0.59 10.49
N LYS A 164 1.61 -0.52 11.23
CA LYS A 164 2.73 -1.46 11.34
C LYS A 164 2.25 -2.87 11.05
N SER A 165 3.09 -3.66 10.39
CA SER A 165 2.83 -5.08 10.23
C SER A 165 2.89 -5.79 11.59
N SER A 166 1.89 -6.60 11.92
CA SER A 166 1.89 -7.43 13.13
C SER A 166 2.86 -8.63 13.02
N GLU A 167 3.16 -9.06 11.79
CA GLU A 167 4.01 -10.20 11.48
C GLU A 167 4.95 -9.86 10.32
N PRO A 168 6.14 -10.47 10.25
CA PRO A 168 7.02 -10.31 9.11
C PRO A 168 6.50 -11.05 7.87
N ILE A 169 6.95 -10.59 6.70
CA ILE A 169 6.87 -11.31 5.43
C ILE A 169 8.21 -12.03 5.23
N VAL A 170 8.16 -13.33 4.91
CA VAL A 170 9.34 -14.11 4.56
C VAL A 170 9.63 -13.93 3.08
N VAL A 171 10.77 -13.33 2.74
CA VAL A 171 11.19 -13.15 1.36
C VAL A 171 12.55 -13.79 1.13
N ARG A 172 12.75 -14.36 -0.05
CA ARG A 172 14.08 -14.80 -0.52
C ARG A 172 14.63 -13.71 -1.42
N ALA A 173 15.86 -13.24 -1.22
CA ALA A 173 16.51 -12.37 -2.20
C ALA A 173 16.84 -13.18 -3.47
N ASP A 174 16.81 -12.54 -4.64
CA ASP A 174 17.13 -13.17 -5.91
C ASP A 174 18.64 -13.52 -6.04
N LYS A 175 19.03 -14.02 -7.22
CA LYS A 175 20.41 -14.38 -7.55
C LYS A 175 21.39 -13.19 -7.51
N ASP A 176 20.90 -11.97 -7.54
CA ASP A 176 21.67 -10.73 -7.54
C ASP A 176 21.62 -10.05 -6.17
N GLY A 177 20.87 -10.60 -5.21
CA GLY A 177 20.73 -10.06 -3.86
C GLY A 177 19.66 -8.97 -3.76
N ASN A 178 18.59 -9.08 -4.56
CA ASN A 178 17.52 -8.09 -4.61
C ASN A 178 16.15 -8.70 -4.29
N PHE A 179 15.22 -7.87 -3.85
CA PHE A 179 13.79 -8.21 -3.80
C PHE A 179 12.95 -6.94 -3.88
N TRP A 180 11.70 -7.07 -4.28
CA TRP A 180 10.72 -6.02 -4.41
C TRP A 180 9.90 -5.86 -3.15
N ILE A 181 9.52 -4.62 -2.87
CA ILE A 181 8.50 -4.26 -1.88
C ILE A 181 7.34 -3.54 -2.56
N MET A 182 6.16 -3.66 -1.95
CA MET A 182 4.95 -2.95 -2.33
C MET A 182 4.36 -2.26 -1.11
N LEU A 183 3.88 -1.02 -1.28
CA LEU A 183 3.14 -0.26 -0.28
C LEU A 183 1.85 0.25 -0.92
N GLY A 184 0.71 0.14 -0.25
CA GLY A 184 -0.55 0.53 -0.88
C GLY A 184 -1.76 0.54 0.06
N ALA A 185 -2.93 0.69 -0.55
CA ALA A 185 -4.22 0.64 0.11
C ALA A 185 -5.20 -0.19 -0.73
N ASP A 186 -5.88 -1.14 -0.08
CA ASP A 186 -6.93 -1.98 -0.64
C ASP A 186 -8.29 -1.51 -0.11
N SER A 187 -9.14 -1.07 -1.03
CA SER A 187 -10.42 -0.43 -0.74
C SER A 187 -11.58 -1.41 -0.88
N GLY A 188 -12.26 -1.66 0.24
CA GLY A 188 -13.63 -2.19 0.28
C GLY A 188 -14.71 -1.12 0.20
N PHE A 189 -14.35 0.15 0.36
CA PHE A 189 -15.27 1.28 0.22
C PHE A 189 -15.53 1.55 -1.27
N GLU A 190 -16.81 1.59 -1.68
CA GLU A 190 -17.23 1.98 -3.03
C GLU A 190 -17.29 3.51 -3.13
N GLY A 191 -16.39 4.08 -3.93
CA GLY A 191 -16.22 5.53 -4.04
C GLY A 191 -14.76 5.95 -4.17
N THR A 192 -14.53 7.25 -4.31
CA THR A 192 -13.18 7.82 -4.40
C THR A 192 -12.48 7.78 -3.05
N ASN A 193 -11.33 7.11 -3.02
CA ASN A 193 -10.39 7.22 -1.92
C ASN A 193 -9.06 7.76 -2.41
N ALA A 194 -8.45 8.62 -1.59
CA ALA A 194 -7.12 9.14 -1.82
C ALA A 194 -6.28 9.05 -0.54
N VAL A 195 -5.01 8.69 -0.70
CA VAL A 195 -4.01 8.67 0.37
C VAL A 195 -2.72 9.32 -0.12
N TYR A 196 -1.96 9.90 0.81
CA TYR A 196 -0.57 10.30 0.56
C TYR A 196 0.34 9.39 1.36
N LEU A 197 1.10 8.51 0.70
CA LEU A 197 2.17 7.79 1.37
C LEU A 197 3.28 8.81 1.67
N GLN A 198 3.63 8.95 2.95
CA GLN A 198 4.67 9.89 3.39
C GLN A 198 6.03 9.19 3.48
N GLY A 199 6.04 7.89 3.80
CA GLY A 199 7.27 7.12 3.88
C GLY A 199 7.06 5.80 4.61
N ALA A 200 8.12 5.01 4.72
CA ALA A 200 8.07 3.77 5.47
C ALA A 200 9.44 3.42 6.08
N THR A 201 9.40 2.71 7.21
CA THR A 201 10.56 2.02 7.76
C THR A 201 10.41 0.53 7.48
N VAL A 202 11.38 -0.05 6.78
CA VAL A 202 11.42 -1.48 6.44
C VAL A 202 12.54 -2.12 7.26
N ASN A 203 12.17 -2.98 8.21
CA ASN A 203 13.13 -3.71 9.03
C ASN A 203 13.33 -5.10 8.45
N ILE A 204 14.59 -5.45 8.19
CA ILE A 204 14.97 -6.66 7.48
C ILE A 204 15.98 -7.42 8.33
N THR A 205 15.64 -8.64 8.73
CA THR A 205 16.52 -9.52 9.50
C THR A 205 16.70 -10.85 8.78
N PRO A 206 17.85 -11.53 8.94
CA PRO A 206 17.98 -12.91 8.47
C PRO A 206 16.83 -13.78 9.00
N TYR A 207 16.33 -14.67 8.14
CA TYR A 207 15.30 -15.65 8.51
C TYR A 207 15.87 -16.75 9.41
#